data_AF-A0A0K9XI99-F1
#
_entry.id   AF-A0A0K9XI99-F1
#
_cell.length_a   1.000
_cell.length_b   1.000
_cell.length_c   1.000
_cell.angle_alpha   90.00
_cell.angle_beta   90.00
_cell.angle_gamma   90.00
#
_symmetry.space_group_name_H-M   'P 1'
#
loop_
_entity.id
_entity.type
_entity.pdbx_description
1 polymer ?
#
loop_
_entity_poly.entity_id
_entity_poly.type
_entity_poly.pdbx_seq_one_letter_code
_entity_poly.pdbx_strand_id
1 'polypeptide(L)'
;MTPLLSALGTGTARATGADDVYASNTDLYTRLPNGEGTDYARRYRRHEMADASPEKRFPFQRTTVMALHGGGIEAGTSELCLGVAGYHPATLEREAADGPVHDYWMFEGLRNADNRELHVTSKHCDDRVALAMAAGSLNVLSLHGCTAAQAGAPASRPEAVVVGGRNADFRRHLTEELRAAGFQTVDGTRIPELAGDDTDNICNRTLLGKGGQLELTTELRQSMFGTFTRQGRPKTANDTFRRFTAACRAAIARLEAGPDQVVL
;
A
#
# COMPACT_ATOMS: atom_id res chain seq x y z
N MET A 1 32.01 28.79 8.65
CA MET A 1 31.06 28.65 7.52
C MET A 1 30.32 27.34 7.71
N THR A 2 29.10 27.41 8.22
CA THR A 2 28.22 26.27 8.45
C THR A 2 27.37 26.09 7.19
N PRO A 3 27.32 24.92 6.53
CA PRO A 3 26.43 24.76 5.39
C PRO A 3 24.99 24.63 5.90
N LEU A 4 24.10 25.45 5.33
CA LEU A 4 22.65 25.30 5.45
C LEU A 4 22.24 23.91 4.95
N LEU A 5 21.58 23.12 5.79
CA LEU A 5 20.76 22.01 5.31
C LEU A 5 19.55 22.58 4.56
N SER A 6 19.49 22.40 3.24
CA SER A 6 18.26 22.63 2.50
C SER A 6 17.28 21.49 2.83
N ALA A 7 16.27 21.79 3.64
CA ALA A 7 15.13 20.91 3.79
C ALA A 7 14.39 20.85 2.44
N LEU A 8 14.64 19.79 1.67
CA LEU A 8 13.84 19.45 0.49
C LEU A 8 12.43 19.12 1.00
N GLY A 9 11.47 20.00 0.70
CA GLY A 9 10.08 19.84 1.10
C GLY A 9 9.51 18.56 0.50
N THR A 10 9.19 17.59 1.36
CA THR A 10 8.36 16.45 0.98
C THR A 10 6.94 16.96 0.78
N GLY A 11 6.41 16.86 -0.44
CA GLY A 11 5.03 17.25 -0.73
C GLY A 11 4.04 16.56 0.22
N THR A 12 3.08 17.30 0.73
CA THR A 12 1.99 16.78 1.57
C THR A 12 1.11 15.85 0.72
N ALA A 13 0.94 14.59 1.13
CA ALA A 13 0.04 13.66 0.47
C ALA A 13 -1.42 14.17 0.52
N ARG A 14 -2.20 14.00 -0.55
CA ARG A 14 -3.64 14.26 -0.55
C ARG A 14 -4.37 13.03 -1.10
N ALA A 15 -5.26 12.42 -0.33
CA ALA A 15 -5.94 11.20 -0.76
C ALA A 15 -6.98 11.37 -1.88
N THR A 16 -7.36 12.61 -2.24
CA THR A 16 -8.41 12.87 -3.23
C THR A 16 -7.85 12.99 -4.64
N GLY A 17 -8.62 12.52 -5.63
CA GLY A 17 -8.30 12.66 -7.07
C GLY A 17 -8.71 13.99 -7.72
N ALA A 18 -9.26 14.94 -6.96
CA ALA A 18 -9.77 16.21 -7.49
C ALA A 18 -8.69 17.08 -8.16
N ASP A 19 -7.42 16.86 -7.82
CA ASP A 19 -6.26 17.61 -8.30
C ASP A 19 -5.31 16.73 -9.14
N ASP A 20 -5.77 15.58 -9.64
CA ASP A 20 -4.92 14.68 -10.43
C ASP A 20 -4.62 15.28 -11.81
N VAL A 21 -3.35 15.28 -12.19
CA VAL A 21 -2.87 15.82 -13.48
C VAL A 21 -3.26 14.92 -14.65
N TYR A 22 -3.43 13.63 -14.35
CA TYR A 22 -3.74 12.58 -15.32
C TYR A 22 -5.09 11.96 -14.98
N ALA A 23 -5.90 11.70 -16.00
CA ALA A 23 -7.24 11.14 -15.81
C ALA A 23 -7.21 9.66 -15.40
N SER A 24 -6.17 8.93 -15.80
CA SER A 24 -5.94 7.51 -15.50
C SER A 24 -4.45 7.15 -15.66
N ASN A 25 -4.05 5.91 -15.34
CA ASN A 25 -2.70 5.43 -15.63
C ASN A 25 -2.43 5.38 -17.15
N THR A 26 -3.40 5.00 -17.97
CA THR A 26 -3.29 5.02 -19.44
C THR A 26 -2.99 6.44 -19.95
N ASP A 27 -3.67 7.46 -19.44
CA ASP A 27 -3.39 8.86 -19.78
C ASP A 27 -1.96 9.26 -19.36
N LEU A 28 -1.57 8.93 -18.12
CA LEU A 28 -0.21 9.16 -17.61
C LEU A 28 0.85 8.53 -18.52
N TYR A 29 0.69 7.27 -18.90
CA TYR A 29 1.64 6.55 -19.76
C TYR A 29 1.68 7.11 -21.17
N THR A 30 0.55 7.56 -21.69
CA THR A 30 0.46 8.17 -23.03
C THR A 30 1.15 9.53 -23.07
N ARG A 31 1.00 10.34 -22.02
CA ARG A 31 1.61 11.67 -21.90
C ARG A 31 3.07 11.62 -21.46
N LEU A 32 3.52 10.51 -20.87
CA LEU A 32 4.91 10.22 -20.50
C LEU A 32 5.39 8.91 -21.17
N PRO A 33 5.50 8.87 -22.51
CA PRO A 33 5.79 7.63 -23.25
C PRO A 33 7.17 7.02 -22.93
N ASN A 34 8.11 7.82 -22.43
CA ASN A 34 9.44 7.39 -21.96
C ASN A 34 9.62 7.58 -20.45
N GLY A 35 8.52 7.71 -19.70
CA GLY A 35 8.54 8.01 -18.27
C GLY A 35 8.93 6.82 -17.40
N GLU A 36 8.71 5.59 -17.86
CA GLU A 36 9.09 4.41 -17.07
C GLU A 36 10.62 4.28 -16.99
N GLY A 37 11.14 4.13 -15.77
CA GLY A 37 12.57 4.15 -15.46
C GLY A 37 13.16 5.55 -15.25
N THR A 38 12.41 6.62 -15.55
CA THR A 38 12.86 8.02 -15.40
C THR A 38 11.97 8.81 -14.44
N ASP A 39 10.68 8.94 -14.78
CA ASP A 39 9.66 9.63 -14.00
C ASP A 39 8.99 8.68 -12.99
N TYR A 40 8.73 7.45 -13.41
CA TYR A 40 8.04 6.45 -12.61
C TYR A 40 8.61 5.03 -12.82
N ALA A 41 8.27 4.09 -11.96
CA ALA A 41 8.48 2.67 -12.18
C ALA A 41 7.26 1.86 -11.75
N ARG A 42 6.99 0.75 -12.43
CA ARG A 42 6.09 -0.29 -11.93
C ARG A 42 6.91 -1.48 -11.46
N ARG A 43 6.65 -1.94 -10.25
CA ARG A 43 7.28 -3.15 -9.71
C ARG A 43 6.21 -4.08 -9.19
N TYR A 44 6.34 -5.34 -9.52
CA TYR A 44 5.40 -6.35 -9.07
C TYR A 44 6.10 -7.69 -8.93
N ARG A 45 5.49 -8.55 -8.11
CA ARG A 45 5.84 -9.96 -8.02
C ARG A 45 4.55 -10.74 -7.93
N ARG A 46 4.43 -11.71 -8.84
CA ARG A 46 3.42 -12.76 -8.78
C ARG A 46 4.13 -14.08 -8.54
N HIS A 47 3.74 -14.82 -7.51
CA HIS A 47 4.30 -16.14 -7.26
C HIS A 47 3.80 -17.13 -8.29
N GLU A 48 4.72 -17.93 -8.81
CA GLU A 48 4.36 -19.10 -9.62
C GLU A 48 3.66 -20.12 -8.74
N MET A 49 2.52 -20.60 -9.20
CA MET A 49 1.73 -21.65 -8.57
C MET A 49 1.39 -22.69 -9.64
N ALA A 50 1.60 -23.97 -9.34
CA ALA A 50 1.26 -25.07 -10.23
C ALA A 50 0.47 -26.12 -9.46
N ASP A 51 -0.71 -26.48 -9.98
CA ASP A 51 -1.44 -27.67 -9.58
C ASP A 51 -1.33 -28.70 -10.70
N ALA A 52 -0.47 -29.69 -10.49
CA ALA A 52 -0.23 -30.77 -11.45
C ALA A 52 -0.81 -32.11 -10.98
N SER A 53 -1.61 -32.12 -9.90
CA SER A 53 -2.07 -33.36 -9.26
C SER A 53 -3.60 -33.43 -9.23
N PRO A 54 -4.23 -34.41 -9.88
CA PRO A 54 -5.68 -34.60 -9.78
C PRO A 54 -6.13 -35.01 -8.36
N GLU A 55 -5.20 -35.50 -7.53
CA GLU A 55 -5.50 -36.09 -6.20
C GLU A 55 -5.17 -35.16 -5.02
N LYS A 56 -4.38 -34.10 -5.25
CA LYS A 56 -3.88 -33.23 -4.19
C LYS A 56 -4.48 -31.85 -4.35
N ARG A 57 -4.46 -31.08 -3.27
CA ARG A 57 -4.79 -29.66 -3.31
C ARG A 57 -3.53 -28.88 -2.98
N PHE A 58 -3.23 -27.89 -3.80
CA PHE A 58 -2.14 -26.96 -3.54
C PHE A 58 -2.70 -25.66 -2.97
N PRO A 59 -1.91 -24.92 -2.18
CA PRO A 59 -2.31 -23.59 -1.76
C PRO A 59 -2.51 -22.69 -2.99
N PHE A 60 -3.37 -21.68 -2.85
CA PHE A 60 -3.51 -20.59 -3.82
C PHE A 60 -3.07 -19.31 -3.13
N GLN A 61 -2.34 -18.44 -3.84
CA GLN A 61 -1.97 -17.14 -3.30
C GLN A 61 -3.19 -16.22 -3.31
N ARG A 62 -3.68 -15.88 -2.12
CA ARG A 62 -5.00 -15.23 -1.96
C ARG A 62 -4.92 -13.71 -1.96
N THR A 63 -3.80 -13.15 -1.51
CA THR A 63 -3.70 -11.72 -1.22
C THR A 63 -2.59 -11.06 -2.03
N THR A 64 -2.93 -9.95 -2.68
CA THR A 64 -1.94 -9.01 -3.24
C THR A 64 -1.85 -7.77 -2.36
N VAL A 65 -0.64 -7.35 -2.01
CA VAL A 65 -0.38 -6.05 -1.36
C VAL A 65 -0.08 -5.01 -2.43
N MET A 66 -0.74 -3.86 -2.37
CA MET A 66 -0.59 -2.83 -3.40
C MET A 66 -0.18 -1.48 -2.82
N ALA A 67 0.69 -0.76 -3.53
CA ALA A 67 1.00 0.65 -3.28
C ALA A 67 0.90 1.43 -4.60
N LEU A 68 -0.27 2.01 -4.86
CA LEU A 68 -0.50 2.79 -6.09
C LEU A 68 0.33 4.06 -6.14
N HIS A 69 0.72 4.58 -4.98
CA HIS A 69 1.39 5.85 -4.84
C HIS A 69 2.75 5.67 -4.15
N GLY A 70 3.53 4.71 -4.64
CA GLY A 70 4.88 4.40 -4.17
C GLY A 70 5.93 5.48 -4.46
N GLY A 71 7.16 5.21 -4.03
CA GLY A 71 8.33 6.03 -4.30
C GLY A 71 8.23 7.41 -3.64
N GLY A 72 8.19 8.45 -4.47
CA GLY A 72 8.05 9.83 -4.02
C GLY A 72 6.60 10.34 -3.93
N ILE A 73 5.59 9.60 -4.39
CA ILE A 73 4.20 10.08 -4.47
C ILE A 73 3.60 10.18 -3.06
N GLU A 74 3.53 9.04 -2.35
CA GLU A 74 3.18 8.95 -0.93
C GLU A 74 4.32 8.24 -0.20
N ALA A 75 5.41 8.97 0.04
CA ALA A 75 6.65 8.46 0.61
C ALA A 75 6.47 7.42 1.75
N GLY A 76 7.08 6.25 1.60
CA GLY A 76 7.02 5.15 2.59
C GLY A 76 6.12 3.98 2.18
N THR A 77 5.17 4.18 1.26
CA THR A 77 4.21 3.14 0.84
C THR A 77 4.88 2.01 0.05
N SER A 78 5.90 2.28 -0.77
CA SER A 78 6.69 1.23 -1.43
C SER A 78 7.34 0.28 -0.44
N GLU A 79 8.01 0.84 0.57
CA GLU A 79 8.69 0.07 1.58
C GLU A 79 7.69 -0.74 2.41
N LEU A 80 6.56 -0.11 2.80
CA LEU A 80 5.48 -0.80 3.50
C LEU A 80 4.87 -1.94 2.66
N CYS A 81 4.68 -1.73 1.36
CA CYS A 81 4.17 -2.76 0.46
C CYS A 81 5.08 -3.98 0.44
N LEU A 82 6.39 -3.78 0.33
CA LEU A 82 7.37 -4.86 0.41
C LEU A 82 7.36 -5.54 1.78
N GLY A 83 7.37 -4.76 2.86
CA GLY A 83 7.37 -5.29 4.22
C GLY A 83 6.13 -6.11 4.52
N VAL A 84 4.93 -5.60 4.22
CA VAL A 84 3.68 -6.36 4.40
C VAL A 84 3.67 -7.59 3.50
N ALA A 85 4.21 -7.52 2.27
CA ALA A 85 4.35 -8.68 1.39
C ALA A 85 5.41 -9.70 1.83
N GLY A 86 6.15 -9.43 2.91
CA GLY A 86 7.14 -10.35 3.50
C GLY A 86 8.56 -10.19 2.98
N TYR A 87 8.90 -9.03 2.40
CA TYR A 87 10.21 -8.75 1.82
C TYR A 87 10.93 -7.59 2.50
N HIS A 88 12.24 -7.73 2.65
CA HIS A 88 13.11 -6.64 3.07
C HIS A 88 13.16 -5.55 1.98
N PRO A 89 12.83 -4.27 2.29
CA PRO A 89 12.66 -3.24 1.27
C PRO A 89 13.88 -2.94 0.41
N ALA A 90 15.11 -3.13 0.93
CA ALA A 90 16.34 -2.88 0.17
C ALA A 90 16.86 -4.09 -0.60
N THR A 91 16.66 -5.31 -0.10
CA THR A 91 17.32 -6.52 -0.65
C THR A 91 16.34 -7.44 -1.38
N LEU A 92 15.03 -7.27 -1.17
CA LEU A 92 13.96 -8.16 -1.66
C LEU A 92 14.09 -9.61 -1.18
N GLU A 93 14.98 -9.86 -0.22
CA GLU A 93 15.03 -11.12 0.50
C GLU A 93 13.79 -11.23 1.39
N ARG A 94 13.39 -12.47 1.67
CA ARG A 94 12.28 -12.72 2.59
C ARG A 94 12.67 -12.24 3.99
N GLU A 95 11.75 -11.57 4.67
CA GLU A 95 11.96 -11.09 6.04
C GLU A 95 12.17 -12.25 7.02
N ALA A 96 11.44 -13.36 6.81
CA ALA A 96 11.65 -14.62 7.50
C ALA A 96 11.67 -15.76 6.48
N ALA A 97 12.61 -16.70 6.64
CA ALA A 97 12.79 -17.82 5.70
C ALA A 97 11.48 -18.61 5.49
N ASP A 98 10.79 -18.89 6.59
CA ASP A 98 9.53 -19.66 6.62
C ASP A 98 8.28 -18.77 6.78
N GLY A 99 8.44 -17.44 6.67
CA GLY A 99 7.33 -16.50 6.76
C GLY A 99 6.43 -16.51 5.52
N PRO A 100 5.14 -16.17 5.65
CA PRO A 100 4.28 -16.01 4.49
C PRO A 100 4.79 -14.87 3.62
N VAL A 101 4.70 -15.06 2.31
CA VAL A 101 4.95 -14.02 1.31
C VAL A 101 3.70 -13.84 0.47
N HIS A 102 3.42 -12.59 0.12
CA HIS A 102 2.28 -12.22 -0.67
C HIS A 102 2.72 -11.70 -2.04
N ASP A 103 1.83 -11.80 -3.01
CA ASP A 103 1.97 -11.08 -4.25
C ASP A 103 1.99 -9.57 -3.96
N TYR A 104 2.71 -8.80 -4.78
CA TYR A 104 2.71 -7.34 -4.63
C TYR A 104 2.73 -6.62 -5.96
N TRP A 105 2.22 -5.39 -5.94
CA TRP A 105 2.33 -4.46 -7.05
C TRP A 105 2.47 -3.03 -6.51
N MET A 106 3.32 -2.23 -7.13
CA MET A 106 3.48 -0.81 -6.80
C MET A 106 3.79 0.03 -8.03
N PHE A 107 3.28 1.25 -8.02
CA PHE A 107 3.65 2.31 -8.95
C PHE A 107 4.42 3.38 -8.18
N GLU A 108 5.64 3.68 -8.61
CA GLU A 108 6.60 4.46 -7.84
C GLU A 108 6.99 5.73 -8.57
N GLY A 109 6.84 6.89 -7.93
CA GLY A 109 7.42 8.15 -8.43
C GLY A 109 8.93 8.20 -8.21
N LEU A 110 9.68 8.43 -9.29
CA LEU A 110 11.15 8.44 -9.31
C LEU A 110 11.75 9.85 -9.44
N ARG A 111 10.92 10.88 -9.65
CA ARG A 111 11.37 12.26 -9.82
C ARG A 111 12.08 12.76 -8.56
N ASN A 112 12.96 13.75 -8.71
CA ASN A 112 13.63 14.39 -7.57
C ASN A 112 12.70 15.32 -6.77
N ALA A 113 11.67 15.86 -7.43
CA ALA A 113 10.62 16.70 -6.86
C ALA A 113 9.29 16.41 -7.59
N ASP A 114 8.19 16.97 -7.09
CA ASP A 114 6.89 17.02 -7.79
C ASP A 114 6.31 15.64 -8.18
N ASN A 115 6.68 14.59 -7.44
CA ASN A 115 6.10 13.26 -7.64
C ASN A 115 4.59 13.23 -7.39
N ARG A 116 4.03 14.21 -6.68
CA ARG A 116 2.59 14.32 -6.47
C ARG A 116 1.82 14.45 -7.78
N GLU A 117 2.42 15.02 -8.83
CA GLU A 117 1.79 15.09 -10.15
C GLU A 117 1.54 13.72 -10.78
N LEU A 118 2.29 12.69 -10.37
CA LEU A 118 2.15 11.31 -10.87
C LEU A 118 1.01 10.55 -10.16
N HIS A 119 0.33 11.17 -9.20
CA HIS A 119 -0.79 10.55 -8.51
C HIS A 119 -1.98 10.37 -9.46
N VAL A 120 -2.56 9.16 -9.43
CA VAL A 120 -3.82 8.80 -10.08
C VAL A 120 -4.66 8.10 -9.04
N THR A 121 -5.79 8.69 -8.66
CA THR A 121 -6.69 8.16 -7.63
C THR A 121 -7.05 6.69 -7.87
N SER A 122 -7.17 5.91 -6.79
CA SER A 122 -7.35 4.46 -6.84
C SER A 122 -8.56 4.00 -7.67
N LYS A 123 -9.62 4.81 -7.77
CA LYS A 123 -10.80 4.52 -8.58
C LYS A 123 -10.61 4.76 -10.08
N HIS A 124 -9.58 5.51 -10.46
CA HIS A 124 -9.17 5.71 -11.85
C HIS A 124 -7.94 4.87 -12.22
N CYS A 125 -7.55 3.93 -11.36
CA CYS A 125 -6.48 3.01 -11.65
C CYS A 125 -6.88 2.06 -12.79
N ASP A 126 -6.25 2.23 -13.95
CA ASP A 126 -6.47 1.41 -15.14
C ASP A 126 -5.17 0.75 -15.65
N ASP A 127 -4.10 0.72 -14.83
CA ASP A 127 -2.90 -0.05 -15.15
C ASP A 127 -3.26 -1.55 -15.26
N ARG A 128 -3.00 -2.11 -16.44
CA ARG A 128 -3.42 -3.47 -16.78
C ARG A 128 -2.75 -4.54 -15.90
N VAL A 129 -1.53 -4.30 -15.41
CA VAL A 129 -0.84 -5.23 -14.51
C VAL A 129 -1.45 -5.14 -13.11
N ALA A 130 -1.67 -3.93 -12.60
CA ALA A 130 -2.35 -3.71 -11.31
C ALA A 130 -3.72 -4.41 -11.29
N LEU A 131 -4.51 -4.22 -12.37
CA LEU A 131 -5.80 -4.85 -12.54
C LEU A 131 -5.72 -6.37 -12.59
N ALA A 132 -4.75 -6.94 -13.31
CA ALA A 132 -4.58 -8.39 -13.38
C ALA A 132 -4.17 -9.00 -12.03
N MET A 133 -3.37 -8.29 -11.24
CA MET A 133 -2.97 -8.71 -9.89
C MET A 133 -4.17 -8.68 -8.93
N ALA A 134 -4.95 -7.58 -8.94
CA ALA A 134 -6.15 -7.45 -8.12
C ALA A 134 -7.21 -8.50 -8.49
N ALA A 135 -7.57 -8.59 -9.77
CA ALA A 135 -8.58 -9.51 -10.27
C ALA A 135 -8.17 -10.99 -10.17
N GLY A 136 -6.88 -11.27 -10.03
CA GLY A 136 -6.33 -12.60 -9.81
C GLY A 136 -6.24 -13.01 -8.33
N SER A 137 -6.63 -12.14 -7.40
CA SER A 137 -6.52 -12.34 -5.95
C SER A 137 -7.89 -12.35 -5.30
N LEU A 138 -8.05 -13.10 -4.20
CA LEU A 138 -9.25 -12.99 -3.34
C LEU A 138 -9.28 -11.65 -2.61
N ASN A 139 -8.11 -11.17 -2.18
CA ASN A 139 -7.96 -9.95 -1.41
C ASN A 139 -6.91 -9.03 -2.02
N VAL A 140 -7.14 -7.73 -1.84
CA VAL A 140 -6.10 -6.71 -1.95
C VAL A 140 -6.02 -5.96 -0.62
N LEU A 141 -4.80 -5.69 -0.16
CA LEU A 141 -4.52 -4.67 0.84
C LEU A 141 -3.79 -3.51 0.15
N SER A 142 -4.48 -2.38 -0.03
CA SER A 142 -3.88 -1.20 -0.64
C SER A 142 -3.35 -0.23 0.42
N LEU A 143 -2.12 0.26 0.21
CA LEU A 143 -1.40 1.13 1.12
C LEU A 143 -1.25 2.53 0.51
N HIS A 144 -1.68 3.51 1.28
CA HIS A 144 -1.72 4.91 0.88
C HIS A 144 -1.20 5.83 2.00
N GLY A 145 -0.95 7.08 1.64
CA GLY A 145 -0.56 8.16 2.52
C GLY A 145 -1.58 9.28 2.55
N CYS A 146 -1.90 9.76 3.76
CA CYS A 146 -2.71 10.95 3.97
C CYS A 146 -2.00 11.94 4.91
N THR A 147 -2.60 13.11 5.13
CA THR A 147 -2.21 14.01 6.22
C THR A 147 -2.96 13.67 7.52
N ALA A 148 -2.40 14.05 8.67
CA ALA A 148 -3.10 13.95 9.95
C ALA A 148 -4.46 14.67 9.94
N ALA A 149 -4.56 15.82 9.26
CA ALA A 149 -5.80 16.56 9.11
C ALA A 149 -6.86 15.78 8.31
N GLN A 150 -6.48 15.17 7.17
CA GLN A 150 -7.39 14.32 6.39
C GLN A 150 -7.85 13.09 7.17
N ALA A 151 -6.96 12.52 7.99
CA ALA A 151 -7.29 11.41 8.87
C ALA A 151 -8.19 11.81 10.06
N GLY A 152 -8.43 13.10 10.29
CA GLY A 152 -9.08 13.59 11.52
C GLY A 152 -8.27 13.25 12.79
N ALA A 153 -6.96 13.03 12.65
CA ALA A 153 -6.09 12.72 13.78
C ALA A 153 -5.85 13.99 14.62
N PRO A 154 -5.93 13.91 15.96
CA PRO A 154 -5.70 15.06 16.81
C PRO A 154 -4.24 15.51 16.73
N ALA A 155 -3.99 16.82 16.81
CA ALA A 155 -2.64 17.39 16.78
C ALA A 155 -1.72 16.85 17.89
N SER A 156 -2.29 16.37 19.01
CA SER A 156 -1.55 15.75 20.11
C SER A 156 -1.09 14.31 19.83
N ARG A 157 -1.64 13.66 18.80
CA ARG A 157 -1.29 12.30 18.36
C ARG A 157 -1.55 12.15 16.85
N PRO A 158 -0.72 12.80 16.01
CA PRO A 158 -0.92 12.85 14.56
C PRO A 158 -0.58 11.53 13.86
N GLU A 159 0.19 10.63 14.49
CA GLU A 159 0.49 9.30 13.96
C GLU A 159 -0.76 8.42 14.01
N ALA A 160 -1.39 8.23 12.84
CA ALA A 160 -2.61 7.47 12.71
C ALA A 160 -2.64 6.67 11.41
N VAL A 161 -3.46 5.64 11.41
CA VAL A 161 -3.82 4.89 10.20
C VAL A 161 -5.34 4.84 10.10
N VAL A 162 -5.88 5.30 8.98
CA VAL A 162 -7.30 5.19 8.68
C VAL A 162 -7.53 3.85 7.98
N VAL A 163 -8.48 3.07 8.48
CA VAL A 163 -8.77 1.71 8.01
C VAL A 163 -10.07 1.72 7.22
N GLY A 164 -9.98 1.37 5.93
CA GLY A 164 -11.08 1.38 4.96
C GLY A 164 -11.11 0.12 4.08
N GLY A 165 -11.79 0.19 2.94
CA GLY A 165 -12.04 -0.93 2.03
C GLY A 165 -13.44 -1.53 2.21
N ARG A 166 -13.96 -2.29 1.23
CA ARG A 166 -15.32 -2.88 1.34
C ARG A 166 -15.37 -4.12 2.24
N ASN A 167 -14.25 -4.80 2.47
CA ASN A 167 -14.24 -6.04 3.25
C ASN A 167 -14.33 -5.74 4.76
N ALA A 168 -15.52 -5.88 5.34
CA ALA A 168 -15.77 -5.57 6.76
C ALA A 168 -14.94 -6.42 7.73
N ASP A 169 -14.75 -7.71 7.43
CA ASP A 169 -13.91 -8.58 8.24
C ASP A 169 -12.45 -8.18 8.15
N PHE A 170 -11.98 -7.80 6.96
CA PHE A 170 -10.61 -7.32 6.81
C PHE A 170 -10.38 -6.02 7.59
N ARG A 171 -11.30 -5.05 7.50
CA ARG A 171 -11.24 -3.81 8.30
C ARG A 171 -11.18 -4.10 9.79
N ARG A 172 -12.00 -5.04 10.27
CA ARG A 172 -12.03 -5.46 11.68
C ARG A 172 -10.69 -6.08 12.09
N HIS A 173 -10.17 -7.05 11.32
CA HIS A 173 -8.88 -7.68 11.60
C HIS A 173 -7.72 -6.68 11.58
N LEU A 174 -7.65 -5.79 10.58
CA LEU A 174 -6.65 -4.73 10.51
C LEU A 174 -6.72 -3.82 11.74
N THR A 175 -7.92 -3.39 12.11
CA THR A 175 -8.13 -2.51 13.28
C THR A 175 -7.66 -3.18 14.57
N GLU A 176 -8.03 -4.44 14.79
CA GLU A 176 -7.65 -5.20 15.99
C GLU A 176 -6.13 -5.41 16.07
N GLU A 177 -5.50 -5.90 15.01
CA GLU A 177 -4.05 -6.17 15.01
C GLU A 177 -3.21 -4.89 15.12
N LEU A 178 -3.61 -3.82 14.42
CA LEU A 178 -2.91 -2.54 14.49
C LEU A 178 -3.03 -1.91 15.89
N ARG A 179 -4.21 -1.99 16.53
CA ARG A 179 -4.39 -1.51 17.90
C ARG A 179 -3.58 -2.35 18.90
N ALA A 180 -3.58 -3.67 18.75
CA ALA A 180 -2.79 -4.58 19.59
C ALA A 180 -1.29 -4.29 19.46
N ALA A 181 -0.83 -3.90 18.27
CA ALA A 181 0.53 -3.44 18.03
C ALA A 181 0.80 -1.98 18.48
N GLY A 182 -0.18 -1.28 19.05
CA GLY A 182 -0.05 0.05 19.66
C GLY A 182 -0.32 1.24 18.72
N PHE A 183 -0.83 1.00 17.50
CA PHE A 183 -1.14 2.06 16.55
C PHE A 183 -2.51 2.70 16.80
N GLN A 184 -2.61 4.01 16.55
CA GLN A 184 -3.88 4.70 16.50
C GLN A 184 -4.59 4.38 15.19
N THR A 185 -5.77 3.79 15.27
CA THR A 185 -6.61 3.51 14.11
C THR A 185 -7.78 4.48 14.05
N VAL A 186 -8.11 4.99 12.87
CA VAL A 186 -9.33 5.76 12.60
C VAL A 186 -10.24 4.92 11.70
N ASP A 187 -11.54 4.99 11.94
CA ASP A 187 -12.55 4.31 11.14
C ASP A 187 -12.78 5.08 9.82
N GLY A 188 -12.28 4.53 8.71
CA GLY A 188 -12.35 5.17 7.39
C GLY A 188 -13.78 5.32 6.86
N THR A 189 -14.74 4.54 7.34
CA THR A 189 -16.15 4.65 6.91
C THR A 189 -16.78 5.99 7.31
N ARG A 190 -16.13 6.73 8.21
CA ARG A 190 -16.56 8.07 8.66
C ARG A 190 -15.91 9.21 7.87
N ILE A 191 -15.02 8.88 6.93
CA ILE A 191 -14.25 9.83 6.13
C ILE A 191 -14.40 9.41 4.67
N PRO A 192 -15.43 9.91 3.95
CA PRO A 192 -15.78 9.44 2.60
C PRO A 192 -14.57 9.41 1.64
N GLU A 193 -13.74 10.45 1.65
CA GLU A 193 -12.52 10.54 0.84
C GLU A 193 -11.42 9.51 1.18
N LEU A 194 -11.47 8.87 2.35
CA LEU A 194 -10.52 7.83 2.81
C LEU A 194 -11.18 6.46 3.02
N ALA A 195 -12.47 6.32 2.71
CA ALA A 195 -13.24 5.11 3.02
C ALA A 195 -12.78 3.90 2.21
N GLY A 196 -12.30 4.12 0.97
CA GLY A 196 -11.83 3.06 0.08
C GLY A 196 -12.92 2.06 -0.32
N ASP A 197 -14.19 2.43 -0.24
CA ASP A 197 -15.34 1.53 -0.41
C ASP A 197 -16.00 1.59 -1.79
N ASP A 198 -15.54 2.48 -2.67
CA ASP A 198 -15.93 2.57 -4.07
C ASP A 198 -15.63 1.23 -4.81
N THR A 199 -16.57 0.75 -5.63
CA THR A 199 -16.41 -0.50 -6.39
C THR A 199 -15.31 -0.43 -7.44
N ASP A 200 -15.02 0.77 -7.95
CA ASP A 200 -13.97 0.99 -8.95
C ASP A 200 -12.60 1.18 -8.29
N ASN A 201 -12.53 1.37 -6.97
CA ASN A 201 -11.28 1.35 -6.24
C ASN A 201 -10.59 0.00 -6.42
N ILE A 202 -9.34 0.02 -6.89
CA ILE A 202 -8.52 -1.17 -7.15
C ILE A 202 -8.53 -2.21 -6.02
N CYS A 203 -8.61 -1.78 -4.75
CA CYS A 203 -8.60 -2.71 -3.62
C CYS A 203 -9.86 -3.59 -3.58
N ASN A 204 -10.94 -3.17 -4.24
CA ASN A 204 -12.20 -3.89 -4.32
C ASN A 204 -12.40 -4.61 -5.65
N ARG A 205 -11.47 -4.50 -6.60
CA ARG A 205 -11.53 -5.18 -7.91
C ARG A 205 -10.92 -6.59 -7.84
N THR A 206 -11.18 -7.27 -6.72
CA THR A 206 -10.75 -8.64 -6.42
C THR A 206 -11.77 -9.66 -6.91
N LEU A 207 -11.43 -10.95 -6.84
CA LEU A 207 -12.39 -12.04 -7.10
C LEU A 207 -13.63 -11.98 -6.19
N LEU A 208 -13.50 -11.40 -4.98
CA LEU A 208 -14.58 -11.25 -4.02
C LEU A 208 -15.31 -9.90 -4.11
N GLY A 209 -14.87 -8.98 -4.99
CA GLY A 209 -15.45 -7.64 -5.12
C GLY A 209 -15.24 -6.75 -3.88
N LYS A 210 -14.25 -7.08 -3.04
CA LYS A 210 -13.97 -6.41 -1.76
C LYS A 210 -12.52 -6.59 -1.34
N GLY A 211 -11.94 -5.57 -0.72
CA GLY A 211 -10.63 -5.64 -0.08
C GLY A 211 -10.48 -4.65 1.07
N GLY A 212 -9.23 -4.39 1.44
CA GLY A 212 -8.84 -3.49 2.53
C GLY A 212 -7.99 -2.33 2.03
N GLN A 213 -8.12 -1.17 2.67
CA GLN A 213 -7.33 0.03 2.42
C GLN A 213 -6.77 0.56 3.74
N LEU A 214 -5.50 0.98 3.72
CA LEU A 214 -4.87 1.71 4.82
C LEU A 214 -4.34 3.05 4.31
N GLU A 215 -4.76 4.13 4.94
CA GLU A 215 -4.27 5.49 4.71
C GLU A 215 -3.44 5.92 5.91
N LEU A 216 -2.12 6.04 5.74
CA LEU A 216 -1.19 6.33 6.82
C LEU A 216 -0.81 7.81 6.84
N THR A 217 -0.90 8.44 8.01
CA THR A 217 -0.49 9.84 8.14
C THR A 217 1.00 9.99 7.84
N THR A 218 1.40 11.18 7.37
CA THR A 218 2.81 11.50 7.07
C THR A 218 3.71 11.26 8.28
N GLU A 219 3.24 11.65 9.46
CA GLU A 219 3.93 11.49 10.74
C GLU A 219 4.15 10.01 11.08
N LEU A 220 3.11 9.17 10.89
CA LEU A 220 3.24 7.73 11.08
C LEU A 220 4.27 7.14 10.10
N ARG A 221 4.19 7.49 8.80
CA ARG A 221 5.15 7.00 7.79
C ARG A 221 6.57 7.47 8.09
N GLN A 222 6.78 8.71 8.54
CA GLN A 222 8.10 9.22 8.91
C GLN A 222 8.69 8.47 10.11
N SER A 223 7.87 8.18 11.13
CA SER A 223 8.30 7.49 12.36
C SER A 223 8.88 6.09 12.11
N MET A 224 8.63 5.50 10.93
CA MET A 224 9.05 4.15 10.57
C MET A 224 10.48 4.07 10.02
N PHE A 225 11.13 5.20 9.73
CA PHE A 225 12.43 5.23 9.07
C PHE A 225 13.40 6.19 9.76
N GLY A 226 14.67 5.80 9.85
CA GLY A 226 15.73 6.71 10.31
C GLY A 226 16.02 7.86 9.34
N THR A 227 15.93 7.60 8.03
CA THR A 227 16.13 8.60 6.97
C THR A 227 14.97 8.58 5.98
N PHE A 228 14.13 9.63 6.01
CA PHE A 228 12.90 9.70 5.21
C PHE A 228 13.09 10.23 3.78
N THR A 229 14.08 9.71 3.07
CA THR A 229 14.32 9.98 1.64
C THR A 229 14.13 8.70 0.81
N ARG A 230 13.90 8.80 -0.50
CA ARG A 230 13.72 7.62 -1.37
C ARG A 230 14.89 6.62 -1.25
N GLN A 231 16.12 7.11 -1.13
CA GLN A 231 17.30 6.26 -0.97
C GLN A 231 17.52 5.76 0.47
N GLY A 232 17.03 6.51 1.46
CA GLY A 232 17.22 6.22 2.89
C GLY A 232 16.20 5.24 3.45
N ARG A 233 14.93 5.35 3.08
CA ARG A 233 13.84 4.53 3.67
C ARG A 233 14.08 3.03 3.54
N PRO A 234 14.49 2.47 2.36
CA PRO A 234 14.69 1.03 2.24
C PRO A 234 15.75 0.45 3.18
N LYS A 235 16.69 1.29 3.66
CA LYS A 235 17.86 0.89 4.46
C LYS A 235 17.73 1.22 5.94
N THR A 236 16.72 2.00 6.33
CA THR A 236 16.61 2.59 7.67
C THR A 236 15.26 2.30 8.34
N ALA A 237 14.52 1.31 7.83
CA ALA A 237 13.30 0.83 8.46
C ALA A 237 13.57 0.33 9.89
N ASN A 238 12.78 0.81 10.85
CA ASN A 238 13.00 0.59 12.29
C ASN A 238 11.94 -0.34 12.93
N ASP A 239 11.90 -0.43 14.25
CA ASP A 239 10.95 -1.28 14.96
C ASP A 239 9.48 -0.89 14.77
N THR A 240 9.19 0.39 14.56
CA THR A 240 7.81 0.84 14.26
C THR A 240 7.36 0.29 12.91
N PHE A 241 8.24 0.30 11.90
CA PHE A 241 7.98 -0.35 10.61
C PHE A 241 7.71 -1.85 10.76
N ARG A 242 8.57 -2.56 11.50
CA ARG A 242 8.44 -4.01 11.72
C ARG A 242 7.14 -4.37 12.45
N ARG A 243 6.78 -3.65 13.52
CA ARG A 243 5.52 -3.88 14.24
C ARG A 243 4.30 -3.63 13.34
N PHE A 244 4.33 -2.59 12.52
CA PHE A 244 3.21 -2.28 11.62
C PHE A 244 3.02 -3.36 10.55
N THR A 245 4.11 -3.75 9.89
CA THR A 245 4.06 -4.76 8.82
C THR A 245 3.68 -6.13 9.37
N ALA A 246 4.18 -6.51 10.55
CA ALA A 246 3.76 -7.73 11.25
C ALA A 246 2.27 -7.73 11.60
N ALA A 247 1.73 -6.61 12.10
CA ALA A 247 0.30 -6.49 12.40
C ALA A 247 -0.57 -6.63 11.13
N CYS A 248 -0.14 -6.04 10.01
CA CYS A 248 -0.85 -6.20 8.74
C CYS A 248 -0.82 -7.66 8.26
N ARG A 249 0.33 -8.35 8.35
CA ARG A 249 0.44 -9.78 8.01
C ARG A 249 -0.42 -10.66 8.91
N ALA A 250 -0.49 -10.36 10.21
CA ALA A 250 -1.38 -11.05 11.13
C ALA A 250 -2.86 -10.87 10.73
N ALA A 251 -3.26 -9.66 10.34
CA ALA A 251 -4.61 -9.39 9.86
C ALA A 251 -4.93 -10.14 8.55
N ILE A 252 -3.98 -10.20 7.62
CA ILE A 252 -4.11 -11.00 6.39
C ILE A 252 -4.28 -12.48 6.72
N ALA A 253 -3.43 -13.03 7.60
CA ALA A 253 -3.51 -14.44 7.99
C ALA A 253 -4.86 -14.78 8.65
N ARG A 254 -5.38 -13.89 9.50
CA ARG A 254 -6.71 -14.04 10.11
C ARG A 254 -7.83 -13.97 9.07
N LEU A 255 -7.72 -13.05 8.11
CA LEU A 255 -8.66 -12.97 7.00
C LEU A 255 -8.66 -14.27 6.22
N GLU A 256 -7.49 -14.72 5.72
CA GLU A 256 -7.30 -15.91 4.87
C GLU A 256 -7.77 -17.23 5.52
N ALA A 257 -7.85 -17.29 6.85
CA ALA A 257 -8.45 -18.41 7.58
C ALA A 257 -9.99 -18.37 7.64
N GLY A 258 -10.62 -17.32 7.13
CA GLY A 258 -12.05 -17.10 7.12
C GLY A 258 -12.81 -17.95 6.09
N PRO A 259 -14.13 -18.11 6.27
CA PRO A 259 -14.95 -19.02 5.45
C PRO A 259 -15.15 -18.55 4.00
N ASP A 260 -15.01 -17.26 3.71
CA ASP A 260 -15.14 -16.68 2.37
C ASP A 260 -13.82 -16.62 1.58
N GLN A 261 -12.76 -17.22 2.13
CA GLN A 261 -11.40 -17.24 1.56
C GLN A 261 -11.08 -18.54 0.83
N VAL A 262 -12.13 -19.22 0.36
CA VAL A 262 -12.03 -20.44 -0.42
C VAL A 262 -12.05 -20.06 -1.90
N VAL A 263 -11.11 -20.60 -2.67
CA VAL A 263 -11.15 -20.54 -4.14
C VAL A 263 -12.19 -21.57 -4.58
N LEU A 264 -13.33 -21.10 -5.08
CA LEU A 264 -14.45 -21.91 -5.57
C LEU A 264 -14.27 -22.28 -7.05
#